data_AF-K1TYV3-F1
#
_entry.id   AF-K1TYV3-F1
#
_cell.length_a   1.000
_cell.length_b   1.000
_cell.length_c   1.000
_cell.angle_alpha   90.00
_cell.angle_beta   90.00
_cell.angle_gamma   90.00
#
_symmetry.space_group_name_H-M   'P 1'
#
loop_
_entity.id
_entity.type
_entity.pdbx_description
1 polymer ?
#
loop_
_entity_poly.entity_id
_entity_poly.type
_entity_poly.pdbx_seq_one_letter_code
_entity_poly.pdbx_strand_id
1 'polypeptide(L)'
;MNKIIGLLVMAFMFLPWRPIVAIVAAVLFVNINGTELYGWQAGLAHGLFFLPNLVRHLFDGDVLFKATNCTTGYHVAWWIATVGSCIGWLVDATFSFMKVSAFVGSDKE
;
A
#
# COMPACT_ATOMS: atom_id res chain seq x y z
N MET A 1 0.34 20.16 27.17
CA MET A 1 -0.26 19.46 26.02
C MET A 1 -1.44 18.66 26.52
N ASN A 2 -2.68 18.97 26.11
CA ASN A 2 -3.88 18.35 26.67
C ASN A 2 -3.80 16.83 26.47
N LYS A 3 -4.04 16.04 27.52
CA LYS A 3 -3.98 14.56 27.47
C LYS A 3 -4.81 13.98 26.30
N ILE A 4 -5.89 14.66 25.93
CA ILE A 4 -6.74 14.37 24.77
C ILE A 4 -5.99 14.53 23.45
N ILE A 5 -5.18 15.59 23.27
CA ILE A 5 -4.35 15.79 22.08
C ILE A 5 -3.29 14.70 21.98
N GLY A 6 -2.69 14.30 23.10
CA GLY A 6 -1.76 13.16 23.15
C GLY A 6 -2.43 11.86 22.71
N LEU A 7 -3.61 11.56 23.23
CA LEU A 7 -4.37 10.36 22.88
C LEU A 7 -4.81 10.35 21.40
N LEU A 8 -5.21 11.50 20.87
CA LEU A 8 -5.59 11.65 19.46
C LEU A 8 -4.39 11.49 18.52
N VAL A 9 -3.23 12.03 18.88
CA VAL A 9 -1.98 11.81 18.13
C VAL A 9 -1.58 10.34 18.17
N MET A 10 -1.71 9.66 19.30
CA MET A 10 -1.47 8.22 19.42
C MET A 10 -2.44 7.41 18.56
N ALA A 11 -3.74 7.71 18.60
CA ALA A 11 -4.73 7.05 17.75
C ALA A 11 -4.43 7.27 16.25
N PHE A 12 -4.05 8.49 15.86
CA PHE A 12 -3.68 8.81 14.47
C PHE A 12 -2.37 8.12 14.03
N MET A 13 -1.39 7.99 14.93
CA MET A 13 -0.12 7.33 14.65
C MET A 13 -0.21 5.81 14.61
N PHE A 14 -1.14 5.21 15.38
CA PHE A 14 -1.24 3.76 15.54
C PHE A 14 -2.47 3.12 14.84
N LEU A 15 -3.45 3.90 14.37
CA LEU A 15 -4.50 3.33 13.51
C LEU A 15 -3.89 2.90 12.17
N PRO A 16 -4.31 1.76 11.59
CA PRO A 16 -3.90 1.30 10.26
C PRO A 16 -4.58 2.12 9.14
N TRP A 17 -4.70 3.44 9.29
CA TRP A 17 -5.38 4.30 8.33
C TRP A 17 -4.67 4.34 6.98
N ARG A 18 -3.34 4.18 6.95
CA ARG A 18 -2.53 4.15 5.73
C ARG A 18 -2.88 2.97 4.81
N PRO A 19 -2.91 1.70 5.28
CA PRO A 19 -3.47 0.59 4.51
C PRO A 19 -4.89 0.84 4.00
N ILE A 20 -5.77 1.40 4.83
CA ILE A 20 -7.17 1.68 4.46
C ILE A 20 -7.22 2.69 3.31
N VAL A 21 -6.50 3.81 3.43
CA VAL A 21 -6.41 4.84 2.38
C VAL A 21 -5.83 4.26 1.09
N ALA A 22 -4.80 3.42 1.20
CA ALA A 22 -4.19 2.78 0.02
C ALA A 22 -5.16 1.83 -0.70
N ILE A 23 -5.97 1.06 0.05
CA ILE A 23 -7.02 0.20 -0.52
C ILE A 23 -8.10 1.05 -1.20
N VAL A 24 -8.58 2.10 -0.53
CA VAL A 24 -9.60 3.02 -1.11
C VAL A 24 -9.06 3.66 -2.39
N ALA A 25 -7.83 4.16 -2.38
CA ALA A 25 -7.20 4.73 -3.56
C ALA A 25 -7.04 3.69 -4.69
N ALA A 26 -6.69 2.45 -4.36
CA ALA A 26 -6.61 1.37 -5.34
C ALA A 26 -7.98 1.09 -5.99
N VAL A 27 -9.06 1.05 -5.20
CA VAL A 27 -10.43 0.88 -5.69
C VAL A 27 -10.83 2.00 -6.64
N LEU A 28 -10.53 3.26 -6.27
CA LEU A 28 -10.96 4.43 -7.03
C LEU A 28 -10.13 4.70 -8.29
N PHE A 29 -8.81 4.47 -8.24
CA PHE A 29 -7.88 4.94 -9.27
C PHE A 29 -7.13 3.83 -10.00
N VAL A 30 -7.11 2.61 -9.46
CA VAL A 30 -6.28 1.52 -10.00
C VAL A 30 -7.12 0.24 -10.12
N ASN A 31 -8.25 0.33 -10.82
CA ASN A 31 -9.00 -0.84 -11.23
C ASN A 31 -8.55 -1.27 -12.62
N ILE A 32 -7.88 -2.42 -12.71
CA ILE A 32 -7.20 -2.87 -13.93
C ILE A 32 -8.18 -3.68 -14.78
N ASN A 33 -8.36 -3.28 -16.04
CA ASN A 33 -9.14 -4.05 -17.00
C ASN A 33 -8.27 -5.08 -17.73
N GLY A 34 -8.61 -6.37 -17.63
CA GLY A 34 -7.84 -7.44 -18.26
C GLY A 34 -7.79 -7.43 -19.80
N THR A 35 -8.71 -6.71 -20.46
CA THR A 35 -8.78 -6.64 -21.93
C THR A 35 -8.00 -5.46 -22.51
N GLU A 36 -7.76 -4.42 -21.70
CA GLU A 36 -7.10 -3.19 -22.15
C GLU A 36 -5.58 -3.38 -22.30
N LEU A 37 -5.01 -2.85 -23.38
CA LEU A 37 -3.56 -2.87 -23.58
C LEU A 37 -2.89 -1.73 -22.81
N TYR A 38 -2.16 -2.06 -21.75
CA TYR A 38 -1.48 -1.06 -20.92
C TYR A 38 -0.02 -0.78 -21.34
N GLY A 39 0.32 0.51 -21.34
CA GLY A 39 1.67 1.05 -21.58
C GLY A 39 2.49 1.25 -20.30
N TRP A 40 3.71 1.76 -20.42
CA TRP A 40 4.66 1.88 -19.30
C TRP A 40 4.17 2.79 -18.16
N GLN A 41 3.40 3.86 -18.44
CA GLN A 41 2.86 4.75 -17.42
C GLN A 41 1.90 4.00 -16.48
N ALA A 42 1.00 3.19 -17.05
CA ALA A 42 0.11 2.34 -16.27
C ALA A 42 0.88 1.26 -15.51
N GLY A 43 2.01 0.79 -16.04
CA GLY A 43 2.92 -0.13 -15.33
C GLY A 43 3.38 0.44 -14.00
N LEU A 44 3.82 1.71 -13.99
CA LEU A 44 4.25 2.39 -12.77
C LEU A 44 3.10 2.51 -11.75
N ALA A 45 1.92 2.96 -12.20
CA ALA A 45 0.76 3.11 -11.32
C ALA A 45 0.29 1.77 -10.75
N HIS A 46 0.16 0.75 -11.59
CA HIS A 46 -0.30 -0.59 -11.19
C HIS A 46 0.71 -1.25 -10.24
N GLY A 47 2.02 -1.09 -10.48
CA GLY A 47 3.05 -1.63 -9.59
C GLY A 47 3.17 -0.89 -8.26
N LEU A 48 2.94 0.43 -8.24
CA LEU A 48 2.91 1.21 -7.00
C LEU A 48 1.78 0.73 -6.07
N PHE A 49 0.63 0.37 -6.66
CA PHE A 49 -0.56 -0.14 -5.95
C PHE A 49 -0.65 -1.68 -5.96
N PHE A 50 0.47 -2.38 -6.21
CA PHE A 50 0.50 -3.84 -6.24
C PHE A 50 -0.06 -4.46 -4.95
N LEU A 51 0.44 -4.08 -3.78
CA LEU A 51 0.01 -4.65 -2.50
C LEU A 51 -1.49 -4.41 -2.21
N PRO A 52 -2.02 -3.18 -2.35
CA PRO A 52 -3.46 -2.94 -2.27
C PRO A 52 -4.31 -3.79 -3.23
N ASN A 53 -3.91 -3.90 -4.51
CA ASN A 53 -4.64 -4.71 -5.48
C ASN A 53 -4.47 -6.22 -5.25
N LEU A 54 -3.34 -6.66 -4.72
CA LEU A 54 -3.14 -8.05 -4.30
C LEU A 54 -4.09 -8.40 -3.17
N VAL A 55 -4.21 -7.53 -2.15
CA VAL A 55 -5.17 -7.73 -1.06
C VAL A 55 -6.58 -7.81 -1.62
N ARG A 56 -6.98 -6.89 -2.52
CA ARG A 56 -8.28 -6.96 -3.20
C ARG A 56 -8.48 -8.27 -3.96
N HIS A 57 -7.46 -8.71 -4.70
CA HIS A 57 -7.49 -9.97 -5.44
C HIS A 57 -7.72 -11.21 -4.55
N LEU A 58 -7.20 -11.20 -3.33
CA LEU A 58 -7.42 -12.28 -2.36
C LEU A 58 -8.89 -12.37 -1.90
N PHE A 59 -9.66 -11.28 -1.97
CA PHE A 59 -11.09 -11.25 -1.64
C PHE A 59 -11.99 -11.34 -2.86
N ASP A 60 -11.48 -10.97 -4.03
CA ASP A 60 -12.19 -10.98 -5.31
C ASP A 60 -11.22 -11.36 -6.43
N GLY A 61 -11.31 -12.62 -6.90
CA GLY A 61 -10.41 -13.18 -7.91
C GLY A 61 -10.46 -12.49 -9.28
N ASP A 62 -11.50 -11.70 -9.55
CA ASP A 62 -11.63 -10.93 -10.80
C ASP A 62 -10.83 -9.62 -10.77
N VAL A 63 -10.40 -9.16 -9.59
CA VAL A 63 -9.57 -7.96 -9.46
C VAL A 63 -8.13 -8.29 -9.82
N LEU A 64 -7.59 -7.63 -10.84
CA LEU A 64 -6.21 -7.84 -11.25
C LEU A 64 -5.24 -6.93 -10.48
N PHE A 65 -4.08 -7.47 -10.08
CA PHE A 65 -2.95 -6.71 -9.53
C PHE A 65 -1.85 -6.44 -10.57
N LYS A 66 -1.96 -7.06 -11.74
CA LYS A 66 -1.11 -6.85 -12.91
C LYS A 66 -1.95 -7.06 -14.17
N ALA A 67 -1.74 -6.21 -15.17
CA ALA A 67 -2.44 -6.35 -16.44
C ALA A 67 -2.03 -7.64 -17.18
N THR A 68 -3.02 -8.32 -17.74
CA THR A 68 -2.85 -9.51 -18.59
C THR A 68 -2.44 -9.15 -20.01
N ASN A 69 -3.00 -8.08 -20.56
CA ASN A 69 -2.63 -7.54 -21.87
C ASN A 69 -1.75 -6.29 -21.69
N CYS A 70 -0.44 -6.41 -21.95
CA CYS A 70 0.48 -5.31 -21.69
C CYS A 70 1.72 -5.31 -22.58
N THR A 71 2.31 -4.13 -22.71
CA THR A 71 3.56 -3.93 -23.47
C THR A 71 4.79 -4.40 -22.67
N THR A 72 5.91 -4.63 -23.34
CA THR A 72 7.20 -4.86 -22.66
C THR A 72 7.58 -3.71 -21.71
N GLY A 73 7.29 -2.47 -22.12
CA GLY A 73 7.51 -1.29 -21.29
C GLY A 73 6.68 -1.29 -20.00
N TYR A 74 5.41 -1.72 -20.09
CA TYR A 74 4.58 -1.96 -18.90
C TYR A 74 5.21 -2.98 -17.96
N HIS A 75 5.66 -4.12 -18.50
CA HIS A 75 6.24 -5.19 -17.70
C HIS A 75 7.43 -4.73 -16.86
N VAL A 76 8.35 -3.99 -17.47
CA VAL A 76 9.53 -3.44 -16.78
C VAL A 76 9.12 -2.41 -15.73
N ALA A 77 8.28 -1.44 -16.13
CA ALA A 77 7.81 -0.39 -15.24
C ALA A 77 7.07 -0.95 -14.01
N TRP A 78 6.21 -1.95 -14.22
CA TRP A 78 5.47 -2.62 -13.15
C TRP A 78 6.39 -3.28 -12.14
N TRP A 79 7.44 -3.98 -12.59
CA TRP A 79 8.41 -4.60 -11.67
C TRP A 79 9.18 -3.58 -10.85
N ILE A 80 9.67 -2.50 -11.49
CA ILE A 80 10.40 -1.43 -10.81
C ILE A 80 9.51 -0.81 -9.71
N ALA A 81 8.28 -0.45 -10.05
CA ALA A 81 7.35 0.15 -9.11
C ALA A 81 6.92 -0.83 -8.00
N THR A 82 6.72 -2.11 -8.32
CA THR A 82 6.33 -3.15 -7.35
C THR A 82 7.42 -3.40 -6.31
N VAL A 83 8.68 -3.51 -6.74
CA VAL A 83 9.80 -3.68 -5.81
C VAL A 83 9.92 -2.48 -4.89
N GLY A 84 9.85 -1.26 -5.45
CA GLY A 84 9.90 -0.02 -4.67
C GLY A 84 8.74 0.09 -3.68
N SER A 85 7.51 -0.25 -4.09
CA SER A 85 6.34 -0.18 -3.22
C SER A 85 6.44 -1.19 -2.08
N CYS A 86 6.82 -2.45 -2.35
CA CYS A 86 7.00 -3.47 -1.32
C CYS A 86 8.06 -3.06 -0.27
N ILE A 87 9.20 -2.51 -0.72
CA ILE A 87 10.23 -1.99 0.20
C ILE A 87 9.64 -0.86 1.05
N GLY A 88 8.92 0.09 0.45
CA GLY A 88 8.28 1.19 1.16
C GLY A 88 7.32 0.71 2.26
N TRP A 89 6.48 -0.28 1.96
CA TRP A 89 5.56 -0.88 2.92
C TRP A 89 6.28 -1.64 4.05
N LEU A 90 7.35 -2.38 3.74
CA LEU A 90 8.15 -3.08 4.75
C LEU A 90 8.85 -2.10 5.70
N VAL A 91 9.42 -1.03 5.16
CA VAL A 91 10.04 0.04 5.94
C VAL A 91 9.00 0.71 6.85
N ASP A 92 7.83 1.05 6.31
CA ASP A 92 6.76 1.68 7.09
C ASP A 92 6.24 0.79 8.22
N ALA A 93 6.05 -0.50 7.94
CA ALA A 93 5.68 -1.48 8.95
C ALA A 93 6.75 -1.56 10.06
N THR A 94 8.03 -1.63 9.69
CA THR A 94 9.15 -1.70 10.63
C THR A 94 9.20 -0.47 11.54
N PHE A 95 9.07 0.75 10.99
CA PHE A 95 9.01 1.97 11.80
C PHE A 95 7.79 2.01 12.71
N SER A 96 6.65 1.51 12.26
CA SER A 96 5.44 1.42 13.07
C SER A 96 5.63 0.46 14.25
N PHE A 97 6.23 -0.71 14.03
CA PHE A 97 6.54 -1.67 15.10
C PHE A 97 7.57 -1.13 16.10
N MET A 98 8.59 -0.40 15.65
CA MET A 98 9.56 0.24 16.54
C MET A 98 8.90 1.28 17.45
N LYS A 99 7.98 2.09 16.91
CA LYS A 99 7.21 3.07 17.71
C LYS A 99 6.33 2.41 18.76
N VAL A 100 5.63 1.33 18.41
CA VAL A 100 4.82 0.55 19.38
C VAL A 100 5.72 -0.01 20.48
N SER A 101 6.87 -0.58 20.12
CA SER A 101 7.80 -1.20 21.07
C SER A 101 8.39 -0.19 22.06
N ALA A 102 8.75 1.00 21.59
CA ALA A 102 9.24 2.09 22.44
C ALA A 102 8.18 2.58 23.43
N PHE A 103 6.91 2.67 22.98
CA PHE A 103 5.80 3.05 23.85
C PHE A 103 5.55 2.01 24.96
N VAL A 104 5.49 0.71 24.60
CA VAL A 104 5.31 -0.39 25.58
C VAL A 104 6.49 -0.49 26.55
N GLY A 105 7.70 -0.09 26.14
CA GLY A 105 8.86 -0.02 27.02
C GLY A 105 8.78 1.12 28.03
N SER A 106 8.24 2.27 27.64
CA SER A 106 8.15 3.47 28.49
C SER A 106 7.13 3.35 29.64
N ASP A 107 6.08 2.52 29.50
CA ASP A 107 5.09 2.30 30.57
C ASP A 107 5.63 1.42 31.72
N LYS A 108 6.85 0.89 31.60
CA LYS A 108 7.49 0.02 32.61
C LYS A 108 8.49 0.76 33.51
N GLU A 109 8.73 2.04 33.28
CA GLU A 109 9.56 2.94 34.10
C GLU A 109 8.69 3.96 34.84
#